data_AF-A0A820G2E8-F1
#
_entry.id   AF-A0A820G2E8-F1
#
_cell.length_a   1.000
_cell.length_b   1.000
_cell.length_c   1.000
_cell.angle_alpha   90.00
_cell.angle_beta   90.00
_cell.angle_gamma   90.00
#
_symmetry.space_group_name_H-M   'P 1'
#
loop_
_entity.id
_entity.type
_entity.pdbx_description
1 polymer ?
#
loop_
_entity_poly.entity_id
_entity_poly.type
_entity_poly.pdbx_seq_one_letter_code
_entity_poly.pdbx_strand_id
1 'polypeptide(L)'
;TNQSGLLAESLIWEYVVQISSFIRTLHAASLACRCLHLSRLLVDGDSKTGRAKSRIWLSGVGIADILDGPMNGTIHAHIQSDLQDFGRLILMLACNSIVGAQKEHLQTSLEIVQRSYSHDLKNLILHFLVPSNTIKPKSINECMPMIGARFYAHIDNLHVRGDILENELAKELDCGRLFRLICKLNTVLERPEHSMNQAWSETGDRYILKLFRDFIFHSIGFEGEPIVDMAHVVQCLNKFDAGSHDKICLTSRDEQNVMIVSYSELHQAFERAFTELMNYGVTGSS
;
A
#
# COMPACT_ATOMS: atom_id res chain seq x y z
N THR A 1 2.58 -30.52 -16.47
CA THR A 1 3.78 -30.90 -17.26
C THR A 1 4.78 -29.77 -17.12
N ASN A 2 5.91 -30.03 -16.47
CA ASN A 2 6.88 -29.03 -15.99
C ASN A 2 7.26 -28.00 -17.07
N GLN A 3 6.76 -26.77 -16.94
CA GLN A 3 7.28 -25.60 -17.66
C GLN A 3 8.56 -25.16 -16.96
N SER A 4 9.69 -25.60 -17.48
CA SER A 4 11.02 -25.25 -17.00
C SER A 4 11.25 -23.73 -17.07
N GLY A 5 11.12 -23.03 -15.94
CA GLY A 5 11.61 -21.65 -15.76
C GLY A 5 10.94 -20.53 -16.58
N LEU A 6 9.88 -20.78 -17.34
CA LEU A 6 9.18 -19.73 -18.11
C LEU A 6 8.23 -18.92 -17.21
N LEU A 7 8.08 -17.62 -17.50
CA LEU A 7 7.19 -16.73 -16.74
C LEU A 7 5.73 -17.01 -17.06
N ALA A 8 4.84 -16.84 -16.06
CA ALA A 8 3.41 -16.91 -16.27
C ALA A 8 2.93 -15.81 -17.24
N GLU A 9 2.07 -16.16 -18.19
CA GLU A 9 1.61 -15.21 -19.21
C GLU A 9 0.88 -14.01 -18.60
N SER A 10 0.08 -14.22 -17.54
CA SER A 10 -0.60 -13.16 -16.82
C SER A 10 0.36 -12.08 -16.30
N LEU A 11 1.51 -12.51 -15.77
CA LEU A 11 2.56 -11.61 -15.28
C LEU A 11 3.19 -10.80 -16.43
N ILE A 12 3.42 -11.44 -17.58
CA ILE A 12 3.94 -10.75 -18.76
C ILE A 12 2.95 -9.69 -19.23
N TRP A 13 1.65 -9.98 -19.25
CA TRP A 13 0.63 -9.00 -19.62
C TRP A 13 0.52 -7.85 -18.63
N GLU A 14 0.63 -8.09 -17.32
CA GLU A 14 0.70 -7.02 -16.31
C GLU A 14 1.87 -6.07 -16.58
N TYR A 15 3.02 -6.63 -16.98
CA TYR A 15 4.20 -5.85 -17.33
C TYR A 15 4.00 -5.07 -18.63
N VAL A 16 3.42 -5.71 -19.66
CA VAL A 16 3.07 -5.08 -20.94
C VAL A 16 2.14 -3.88 -20.73
N VAL A 17 1.10 -4.02 -19.90
CA VAL A 17 0.14 -2.92 -19.62
C VAL A 17 0.83 -1.74 -18.95
N GLN A 18 1.68 -1.98 -17.94
CA GLN A 18 2.40 -0.91 -17.25
C GLN A 18 3.44 -0.22 -18.12
N ILE A 19 4.26 -1.01 -18.83
CA ILE A 19 5.32 -0.48 -19.71
C ILE A 19 4.70 0.29 -20.88
N SER A 20 3.64 -0.24 -21.50
CA SER A 20 2.95 0.46 -22.60
C SER A 20 2.32 1.78 -22.14
N SER A 21 1.76 1.83 -20.92
CA SER A 21 1.23 3.06 -20.34
C SER A 21 2.32 4.13 -20.14
N PHE A 22 3.50 3.72 -19.66
CA PHE A 22 4.67 4.59 -19.52
C PHE A 22 5.13 5.14 -20.88
N ILE A 23 5.35 4.26 -21.86
CA ILE A 23 5.77 4.62 -23.23
C ILE A 23 4.77 5.57 -23.87
N ARG A 24 3.46 5.29 -23.73
CA ARG A 24 2.38 6.15 -24.24
C ARG A 24 2.44 7.56 -23.69
N THR A 25 2.75 7.71 -22.39
CA THR A 25 2.84 9.02 -21.75
C THR A 25 4.02 9.82 -22.29
N LEU A 26 5.19 9.19 -22.47
CA LEU A 26 6.36 9.85 -23.08
C LEU A 26 6.13 10.23 -24.54
N HIS A 27 5.63 9.30 -25.35
CA HIS A 27 5.39 9.54 -26.77
C HIS A 27 4.34 10.63 -27.00
N ALA A 28 3.31 10.72 -26.14
CA ALA A 28 2.33 11.81 -26.18
C ALA A 28 2.95 13.18 -25.88
N ALA A 29 4.02 13.23 -25.08
CA ALA A 29 4.79 14.44 -24.81
C ALA A 29 5.87 14.72 -25.88
N SER A 30 5.90 13.97 -26.99
CA SER A 30 6.95 14.03 -28.02
C SER A 30 8.36 13.76 -27.45
N LEU A 31 8.45 12.88 -26.46
CA LEU A 31 9.70 12.41 -25.86
C LEU A 31 9.92 10.93 -26.20
N ALA A 32 11.18 10.52 -26.21
CA ALA A 32 11.59 9.13 -26.33
C ALA A 32 12.18 8.64 -25.00
N CYS A 33 12.03 7.36 -24.72
CA CYS A 33 12.55 6.70 -23.54
C CYS A 33 14.07 6.49 -23.62
N ARG A 34 14.55 5.97 -24.74
CA ARG A 34 15.98 5.71 -25.05
C ARG A 34 16.71 4.79 -24.05
N CYS A 35 16.00 4.14 -23.13
CA CYS A 35 16.59 3.33 -22.07
C CYS A 35 15.76 2.07 -21.74
N LEU A 36 14.97 1.58 -22.70
CA LEU A 36 14.04 0.47 -22.50
C LEU A 36 14.79 -0.87 -22.49
N HIS A 37 15.44 -1.17 -21.36
CA HIS A 37 16.21 -2.39 -21.13
C HIS A 37 15.81 -3.07 -19.82
N LEU A 38 15.99 -4.40 -19.74
CA LEU A 38 15.70 -5.15 -18.52
C LEU A 38 16.44 -4.62 -17.28
N SER A 39 17.70 -4.18 -17.43
CA SER A 39 18.50 -3.63 -16.34
C SER A 39 18.00 -2.28 -15.82
N ARG A 40 17.11 -1.61 -16.55
CA ARG A 40 16.51 -0.33 -16.19
C ARG A 40 15.09 -0.47 -15.64
N LEU A 41 14.47 -1.64 -15.79
CA LEU A 41 13.17 -1.95 -15.18
C LEU A 41 13.36 -2.39 -13.73
N LEU A 42 12.86 -1.57 -12.81
CA LEU A 42 12.82 -1.89 -11.39
C LEU A 42 11.44 -2.44 -11.07
N VAL A 43 11.40 -3.61 -10.45
CA VAL A 43 10.16 -4.20 -9.95
C VAL A 43 10.10 -3.91 -8.46
N ASP A 44 9.14 -3.10 -8.06
CA ASP A 44 8.84 -2.83 -6.67
C ASP A 44 7.87 -3.90 -6.15
N GLY A 45 8.37 -4.72 -5.24
CA GLY A 45 7.66 -5.83 -4.64
C GLY A 45 8.56 -6.61 -3.68
N ASP A 46 8.23 -6.59 -2.41
CA ASP A 46 8.93 -7.40 -1.41
C ASP A 46 8.26 -8.78 -1.30
N SER A 47 9.05 -9.83 -1.56
CA SER A 47 8.60 -11.22 -1.47
C SER A 47 8.23 -11.63 -0.04
N LYS A 48 8.63 -10.86 0.97
CA LYS A 48 8.43 -11.16 2.40
C LYS A 48 7.17 -10.53 3.00
N THR A 49 6.62 -9.45 2.42
CA THR A 49 5.51 -8.68 3.03
C THR A 49 4.13 -8.99 2.47
N GLY A 50 4.01 -9.97 1.56
CA GLY A 50 2.70 -10.39 1.02
C GLY A 50 1.96 -9.32 0.20
N ARG A 51 2.59 -8.18 -0.08
CA ARG A 51 2.01 -7.10 -0.87
C ARG A 51 1.90 -7.50 -2.34
N ALA A 52 0.81 -7.08 -2.98
CA ALA A 52 0.52 -7.33 -4.38
C ALA A 52 1.75 -7.03 -5.25
N LYS A 53 2.22 -8.09 -5.93
CA LYS A 53 3.38 -8.09 -6.82
C LYS A 53 3.14 -7.14 -8.00
N SER A 54 4.24 -6.76 -8.65
CA SER A 54 4.27 -6.27 -10.03
C SER A 54 4.15 -4.77 -10.25
N ARG A 55 4.51 -3.87 -9.32
CA ARG A 55 4.66 -2.44 -9.73
C ARG A 55 6.00 -2.26 -10.44
N ILE A 56 5.96 -1.82 -11.69
CA ILE A 56 7.17 -1.55 -12.48
C ILE A 56 7.47 -0.07 -12.50
N TRP A 57 8.76 0.23 -12.36
CA TRP A 57 9.33 1.56 -12.53
C TRP A 57 10.42 1.49 -13.60
N LEU A 58 10.50 2.53 -14.42
CA LEU A 58 11.60 2.69 -15.37
C LEU A 58 12.60 3.70 -14.82
N SER A 59 13.85 3.28 -14.70
CA SER A 59 14.96 4.10 -14.22
C SER A 59 15.79 4.67 -15.36
N GLY A 60 16.39 5.84 -15.14
CA GLY A 60 17.39 6.41 -16.05
C GLY A 60 16.83 7.09 -17.31
N VAL A 61 15.54 7.40 -17.32
CA VAL A 61 14.90 8.21 -18.37
C VAL A 61 15.52 9.61 -18.37
N GLY A 62 15.86 10.16 -19.54
CA GLY A 62 16.48 11.48 -19.68
C GLY A 62 18.01 11.50 -19.54
N ILE A 63 18.65 10.44 -19.05
CA ILE A 63 20.12 10.39 -18.95
C ILE A 63 20.76 10.43 -20.34
N ALA A 64 20.24 9.63 -21.28
CA ALA A 64 20.74 9.60 -22.65
C ALA A 64 20.52 10.93 -23.38
N ASP A 65 19.45 11.66 -23.06
CA ASP A 65 19.15 12.98 -23.65
C ASP A 65 20.12 14.06 -23.18
N ILE A 66 20.66 13.94 -21.97
CA ILE A 66 21.69 14.85 -21.44
C ILE A 66 23.07 14.46 -22.00
N LEU A 67 23.41 13.18 -21.99
CA LEU A 67 24.76 12.70 -22.36
C LEU A 67 25.03 12.80 -23.86
N ASP A 68 24.06 12.47 -24.71
CA ASP A 68 24.24 12.46 -26.16
C ASP A 68 24.04 13.86 -26.81
N GLY A 69 23.67 14.87 -26.01
CA GLY A 69 23.39 16.23 -26.49
C GLY A 69 22.09 16.34 -27.31
N PRO A 70 21.85 17.48 -28.01
CA PRO A 70 20.66 17.64 -28.85
C PRO A 70 20.62 16.52 -29.91
N MET A 71 19.54 15.74 -29.87
CA MET A 71 19.37 14.44 -30.52
C MET A 71 20.21 14.23 -31.80
N ASN A 72 21.16 13.29 -31.74
CA ASN A 72 21.68 12.65 -32.95
C ASN A 72 20.53 11.81 -33.58
N GLY A 73 19.75 12.43 -34.46
CA GLY A 73 18.61 11.82 -35.16
C GLY A 73 17.27 12.50 -34.88
N THR A 74 16.22 12.11 -35.61
CA THR A 74 14.87 12.65 -35.40
C THR A 74 14.22 11.99 -34.18
N ILE A 75 13.42 12.74 -33.43
CA ILE A 75 12.61 12.21 -32.32
C ILE A 75 11.76 11.00 -32.74
N HIS A 76 11.27 11.01 -33.98
CA HIS A 76 10.51 9.89 -34.54
C HIS A 76 11.34 8.61 -34.66
N ALA A 77 12.63 8.69 -35.02
CA ALA A 77 13.50 7.51 -35.07
C ALA A 77 13.70 6.91 -33.67
N HIS A 78 13.89 7.75 -32.65
CA HIS A 78 14.02 7.29 -31.26
C HIS A 78 12.71 6.67 -30.73
N ILE A 79 11.56 7.26 -31.02
CA ILE A 79 10.24 6.68 -30.70
C ILE A 79 10.05 5.30 -31.37
N GLN A 80 10.46 5.14 -32.63
CA GLN A 80 10.39 3.82 -33.29
C GLN A 80 11.40 2.81 -32.71
N SER A 81 12.56 3.28 -32.23
CA SER A 81 13.53 2.43 -31.53
C SER A 81 12.95 1.92 -30.21
N ASP A 82 12.29 2.79 -29.43
CA ASP A 82 11.65 2.41 -28.16
C ASP A 82 10.60 1.30 -28.36
N LEU A 83 9.83 1.39 -29.44
CA LEU A 83 8.85 0.36 -29.81
C LEU A 83 9.53 -0.98 -30.17
N GLN A 84 10.67 -0.96 -30.86
CA GLN A 84 11.42 -2.19 -31.14
C GLN A 84 12.01 -2.79 -29.87
N ASP A 85 12.55 -1.97 -29.00
CA ASP A 85 13.09 -2.40 -27.71
C ASP A 85 11.98 -2.93 -26.80
N PHE A 86 10.75 -2.42 -26.92
CA PHE A 86 9.58 -2.97 -26.24
C PHE A 86 9.28 -4.41 -26.69
N GLY A 87 9.28 -4.67 -28.00
CA GLY A 87 9.11 -6.02 -28.54
C GLY A 87 10.23 -6.98 -28.11
N ARG A 88 11.49 -6.51 -28.12
CA ARG A 88 12.65 -7.27 -27.63
C ARG A 88 12.54 -7.58 -26.15
N LEU A 89 12.09 -6.63 -25.35
CA LEU A 89 11.94 -6.77 -23.90
C LEU A 89 10.92 -7.84 -23.56
N ILE A 90 9.75 -7.82 -24.21
CA ILE A 90 8.71 -8.83 -24.01
C ILE A 90 9.23 -10.22 -24.43
N LEU A 91 9.98 -10.32 -25.53
CA LEU A 91 10.59 -11.58 -25.96
C LEU A 91 11.59 -12.13 -24.93
N MET A 92 12.45 -11.28 -24.38
CA MET A 92 13.39 -11.70 -23.32
C MET A 92 12.66 -12.18 -22.06
N LEU A 93 11.55 -11.53 -21.68
CA LEU A 93 10.70 -11.95 -20.56
C LEU A 93 10.02 -13.31 -20.85
N ALA A 94 9.44 -13.46 -22.03
CA ALA A 94 8.74 -14.70 -22.42
C ALA A 94 9.69 -15.89 -22.50
N CYS A 95 10.92 -15.70 -22.97
CA CYS A 95 11.95 -16.74 -22.97
C CYS A 95 12.68 -16.90 -21.63
N ASN A 96 12.41 -16.04 -20.65
CA ASN A 96 13.20 -15.87 -19.42
C ASN A 96 14.71 -15.88 -19.70
N SER A 97 15.14 -15.15 -20.73
CA SER A 97 16.52 -15.17 -21.23
C SER A 97 16.88 -13.85 -21.91
N ILE A 98 17.95 -13.21 -21.43
CA ILE A 98 18.45 -11.93 -21.93
C ILE A 98 19.01 -12.07 -23.36
N VAL A 99 19.58 -13.24 -23.70
CA VAL A 99 20.10 -13.50 -25.06
C VAL A 99 18.99 -13.81 -26.07
N GLY A 100 17.75 -14.04 -25.62
CA GLY A 100 16.62 -14.42 -26.48
C GLY A 100 16.23 -13.36 -27.52
N ALA A 101 16.58 -12.10 -27.31
CA ALA A 101 16.35 -11.02 -28.28
C ALA A 101 17.52 -10.80 -29.27
N GLN A 102 18.62 -11.55 -29.14
CA GLN A 102 19.75 -11.47 -30.07
C GLN A 102 19.40 -12.12 -31.42
N LYS A 103 19.96 -11.58 -32.52
CA LYS A 103 19.64 -12.02 -33.89
C LYS A 103 19.86 -13.52 -34.11
N GLU A 104 20.87 -14.10 -33.47
CA GLU A 104 21.24 -15.52 -33.59
C GLU A 104 20.20 -16.47 -32.98
N HIS A 105 19.55 -16.04 -31.90
CA HIS A 105 18.60 -16.87 -31.15
C HIS A 105 17.13 -16.52 -31.45
N LEU A 106 16.90 -15.49 -32.26
CA LEU A 106 15.58 -14.90 -32.44
C LEU A 106 14.54 -15.90 -32.95
N GLN A 107 14.90 -16.72 -33.93
CA GLN A 107 13.99 -17.72 -34.49
C GLN A 107 13.58 -18.76 -33.45
N THR A 108 14.54 -19.31 -32.71
CA THR A 108 14.30 -20.27 -31.63
C THR A 108 13.45 -19.66 -30.51
N SER A 109 13.73 -18.40 -30.13
CA SER A 109 12.95 -17.68 -29.12
C SER A 109 11.49 -17.48 -29.55
N LEU A 110 11.24 -17.15 -30.82
CA LEU A 110 9.88 -17.04 -31.36
C LEU A 110 9.15 -18.38 -31.42
N GLU A 111 9.86 -19.48 -31.70
CA GLU A 111 9.29 -20.83 -31.65
C GLU A 111 8.89 -21.23 -30.23
N ILE A 112 9.70 -20.88 -29.21
CA ILE A 112 9.35 -21.07 -27.80
C ILE A 112 8.07 -20.29 -27.49
N VAL A 113 7.99 -19.01 -27.88
CA VAL A 113 6.81 -18.19 -27.62
C VAL A 113 5.56 -18.79 -28.24
N GLN A 114 5.65 -19.22 -29.50
CA GLN A 114 4.54 -19.84 -30.23
C GLN A 114 4.02 -21.12 -29.55
N ARG A 115 4.89 -21.90 -28.91
CA ARG A 115 4.52 -23.16 -28.25
C ARG A 115 4.00 -22.97 -26.83
N SER A 116 4.44 -21.91 -26.15
CA SER A 116 4.24 -21.73 -24.71
C SER A 116 3.20 -20.67 -24.33
N TYR A 117 2.87 -19.74 -25.23
CA TYR A 117 2.02 -18.59 -24.93
C TYR A 117 0.91 -18.38 -25.96
N SER A 118 -0.04 -17.50 -25.63
CA SER A 118 -1.14 -17.15 -26.52
C SER A 118 -0.68 -16.50 -27.84
N HIS A 119 -1.55 -16.61 -28.85
CA HIS A 119 -1.34 -15.98 -30.14
C HIS A 119 -1.28 -14.45 -30.02
N ASP A 120 -2.02 -13.86 -29.08
CA ASP A 120 -1.99 -12.42 -28.81
C ASP A 120 -0.59 -11.96 -28.38
N LEU A 121 0.07 -12.71 -27.50
CA LEU A 121 1.41 -12.36 -27.03
C LEU A 121 2.44 -12.48 -28.17
N LYS A 122 2.35 -13.55 -28.96
CA LYS A 122 3.18 -13.72 -30.16
C LYS A 122 2.98 -12.57 -31.14
N ASN A 123 1.73 -12.21 -31.43
CA ASN A 123 1.39 -11.14 -32.36
C ASN A 123 1.91 -9.78 -31.87
N LEU A 124 1.81 -9.52 -30.57
CA LEU A 124 2.34 -8.31 -29.93
C LEU A 124 3.86 -8.22 -30.11
N ILE A 125 4.59 -9.30 -29.78
CA ILE A 125 6.05 -9.36 -29.91
C ILE A 125 6.45 -9.13 -31.37
N LEU A 126 5.86 -9.87 -32.31
CA LEU A 126 6.19 -9.74 -33.74
C LEU A 126 5.86 -8.35 -34.28
N HIS A 127 4.72 -7.78 -33.88
CA HIS A 127 4.30 -6.46 -34.31
C HIS A 127 5.32 -5.39 -33.91
N PHE A 128 5.87 -5.45 -32.71
CA PHE A 128 6.82 -4.43 -32.25
C PHE A 128 8.28 -4.73 -32.61
N LEU A 129 8.66 -6.00 -32.73
CA LEU A 129 10.02 -6.43 -33.06
C LEU A 129 10.43 -6.13 -34.51
N VAL A 130 9.52 -6.31 -35.47
CA VAL A 130 9.82 -6.11 -36.89
C VAL A 130 9.82 -4.60 -37.18
N PRO A 131 10.85 -4.03 -37.82
CA PRO A 131 10.82 -2.63 -38.24
C PRO A 131 9.61 -2.33 -39.13
N SER A 132 9.02 -1.14 -39.03
CA SER A 132 7.93 -0.77 -39.93
C SER A 132 8.46 -0.65 -41.36
N ASN A 133 8.07 -1.56 -42.25
CA ASN A 133 8.34 -1.46 -43.70
C ASN A 133 7.30 -0.58 -44.42
N THR A 134 6.32 -0.05 -43.70
CA THR A 134 5.23 0.77 -44.27
C THR A 134 5.48 2.26 -44.04
N ILE A 135 4.89 3.09 -44.90
CA ILE A 135 4.92 4.56 -44.83
C ILE A 135 4.33 5.08 -43.50
N LYS A 136 3.55 4.26 -42.78
CA LYS A 136 2.92 4.62 -41.51
C LYS A 136 3.82 4.20 -40.33
N PRO A 137 4.27 5.16 -39.48
CA PRO A 137 5.01 4.82 -38.28
C PRO A 137 4.10 4.09 -37.28
N LYS A 138 4.67 3.14 -36.54
CA LYS A 138 3.93 2.39 -35.51
C LYS A 138 3.65 3.28 -34.32
N SER A 139 2.50 3.07 -33.69
CA SER A 139 2.14 3.69 -32.42
C SER A 139 2.04 2.66 -31.31
N ILE A 140 2.39 3.04 -30.09
CA ILE A 140 2.20 2.20 -28.91
C ILE A 140 0.73 1.81 -28.71
N ASN A 141 -0.22 2.66 -29.14
CA ASN A 141 -1.66 2.37 -29.03
C ASN A 141 -2.11 1.16 -29.85
N GLU A 142 -1.29 0.71 -30.82
CA GLU A 142 -1.55 -0.52 -31.59
C GLU A 142 -1.44 -1.78 -30.71
N CYS A 143 -0.90 -1.68 -29.50
CA CYS A 143 -0.92 -2.79 -28.53
C CYS A 143 -2.30 -3.05 -27.92
N MET A 144 -3.19 -2.05 -27.90
CA MET A 144 -4.45 -2.11 -27.14
C MET A 144 -5.38 -3.26 -27.58
N PRO A 145 -5.61 -3.52 -28.89
CA PRO A 145 -6.44 -4.64 -29.32
C PRO A 145 -5.88 -6.01 -28.89
N MET A 146 -4.55 -6.15 -28.83
CA MET A 146 -3.88 -7.39 -28.42
C MET A 146 -3.93 -7.59 -26.89
N ILE A 147 -3.91 -6.51 -26.11
CA ILE A 147 -4.19 -6.56 -24.67
C ILE A 147 -5.64 -6.99 -24.45
N GLY A 148 -6.60 -6.31 -25.10
CA GLY A 148 -8.02 -6.63 -25.08
C GLY A 148 -8.59 -6.68 -23.66
N ALA A 149 -9.38 -7.71 -23.36
CA ALA A 149 -10.07 -7.89 -22.08
C ALA A 149 -9.13 -8.04 -20.87
N ARG A 150 -7.83 -8.34 -21.08
CA ARG A 150 -6.84 -8.43 -20.00
C ARG A 150 -6.64 -7.11 -19.27
N PHE A 151 -6.99 -5.99 -19.91
CA PHE A 151 -6.98 -4.68 -19.28
C PHE A 151 -7.95 -4.58 -18.09
N TYR A 152 -9.12 -5.25 -18.15
CA TYR A 152 -10.06 -5.29 -17.02
C TYR A 152 -9.46 -6.00 -15.82
N ALA A 153 -8.83 -7.15 -16.02
CA ALA A 153 -8.13 -7.86 -14.95
C ALA A 153 -7.04 -7.00 -14.29
N HIS A 154 -6.33 -6.18 -15.08
CA HIS A 154 -5.35 -5.24 -14.52
C HIS A 154 -6.02 -4.13 -13.68
N ILE A 155 -7.12 -3.54 -14.15
CA ILE A 155 -7.89 -2.54 -13.39
C ILE A 155 -8.43 -3.13 -12.09
N ASP A 156 -9.02 -4.32 -12.14
CA ASP A 156 -9.59 -4.98 -10.96
C ASP A 156 -8.49 -5.25 -9.92
N ASN A 157 -7.31 -5.68 -10.35
CA ASN A 157 -6.16 -5.84 -9.46
C ASN A 157 -5.71 -4.51 -8.81
N LEU A 158 -5.82 -3.38 -9.54
CA LEU A 158 -5.53 -2.05 -8.99
C LEU A 158 -6.59 -1.60 -7.98
N HIS A 159 -7.88 -1.87 -8.23
CA HIS A 159 -8.96 -1.57 -7.28
C HIS A 159 -8.83 -2.39 -6.00
N VAL A 160 -8.64 -3.71 -6.11
CA VAL A 160 -8.42 -4.59 -4.94
C VAL A 160 -7.22 -4.13 -4.12
N ARG A 161 -6.14 -3.69 -4.77
CA ARG A 161 -4.99 -3.09 -4.08
C ARG A 161 -5.36 -1.78 -3.38
N GLY A 162 -6.18 -0.95 -4.00
CA GLY A 162 -6.73 0.26 -3.39
C GLY A 162 -7.49 -0.06 -2.10
N ASP A 163 -8.45 -0.97 -2.18
CA ASP A 163 -9.28 -1.40 -1.03
C ASP A 163 -8.43 -1.93 0.12
N ILE A 164 -7.40 -2.73 -0.18
CA ILE A 164 -6.46 -3.24 0.84
C ILE A 164 -5.71 -2.07 1.51
N LEU A 165 -5.18 -1.12 0.73
CA LEU A 165 -4.44 0.01 1.29
C LEU A 165 -5.35 0.93 2.11
N GLU A 166 -6.57 1.18 1.65
CA GLU A 166 -7.56 1.98 2.38
C GLU A 166 -7.94 1.31 3.70
N ASN A 167 -8.16 0.00 3.70
CA ASN A 167 -8.47 -0.76 4.91
C ASN A 167 -7.32 -0.76 5.93
N GLU A 168 -6.08 -0.95 5.48
CA GLU A 168 -4.92 -0.88 6.38
C GLU A 168 -4.69 0.55 6.90
N LEU A 169 -4.88 1.57 6.05
CA LEU A 169 -4.79 2.96 6.48
C LEU A 169 -5.87 3.32 7.51
N ALA A 170 -7.11 2.85 7.32
CA ALA A 170 -8.19 3.07 8.28
C ALA A 170 -7.84 2.52 9.67
N LYS A 171 -7.28 1.31 9.73
CA LYS A 171 -6.81 0.72 11.00
C LYS A 171 -5.72 1.57 11.66
N GLU A 172 -4.75 2.06 10.90
CA GLU A 172 -3.67 2.91 11.43
C GLU A 172 -4.18 4.27 11.94
N LEU A 173 -5.18 4.85 11.26
CA LEU A 173 -5.84 6.08 11.73
C LEU A 173 -6.54 5.85 13.07
N ASP A 174 -7.23 4.72 13.23
CA ASP A 174 -7.86 4.33 14.49
C ASP A 174 -6.81 4.08 15.58
N CYS A 175 -5.73 3.36 15.28
CA CYS A 175 -4.59 3.20 16.20
C CYS A 175 -4.06 4.55 16.69
N GLY A 176 -3.90 5.52 15.78
CA GLY A 176 -3.47 6.87 16.14
C GLY A 176 -4.43 7.59 17.09
N ARG A 177 -5.75 7.41 16.92
CA ARG A 177 -6.77 7.97 17.83
C ARG A 177 -6.67 7.32 19.21
N LEU A 178 -6.66 5.99 19.27
CA LEU A 178 -6.60 5.24 20.52
C LEU A 178 -5.29 5.51 21.28
N PHE A 179 -4.17 5.64 20.58
CA PHE A 179 -2.90 6.01 21.20
C PHE A 179 -2.97 7.37 21.91
N ARG A 180 -3.49 8.40 21.23
CA ARG A 180 -3.68 9.72 21.85
C ARG A 180 -4.62 9.66 23.05
N LEU A 181 -5.69 8.87 22.95
CA LEU A 181 -6.66 8.68 24.03
C LEU A 181 -6.02 8.04 25.26
N ILE A 182 -5.23 6.98 25.07
CA ILE A 182 -4.47 6.31 26.14
C ILE A 182 -3.45 7.27 26.75
N CYS A 183 -2.71 8.05 25.95
CA CYS A 183 -1.75 9.03 26.47
C CYS A 183 -2.44 10.08 27.36
N LYS A 184 -3.57 10.64 26.91
CA LYS A 184 -4.37 11.58 27.69
C LYS A 184 -4.89 10.93 28.97
N LEU A 185 -5.40 9.70 28.90
CA LEU A 185 -5.93 8.97 30.06
C LEU A 185 -4.83 8.77 31.11
N ASN A 186 -3.64 8.32 30.70
CA ASN A 186 -2.48 8.16 31.59
C ASN A 186 -1.95 9.50 32.14
N THR A 187 -2.21 10.62 31.46
CA THR A 187 -1.86 11.95 31.98
C THR A 187 -2.79 12.39 33.12
N VAL A 188 -4.03 11.90 33.12
CA VAL A 188 -5.04 12.16 34.16
C VAL A 188 -4.89 11.21 35.34
N LEU A 189 -4.69 9.91 35.07
CA LEU A 189 -4.68 8.87 36.10
C LEU A 189 -3.42 8.89 36.96
N GLU A 190 -3.58 8.48 38.23
CA GLU A 190 -2.50 8.27 39.21
C GLU A 190 -1.54 9.46 39.42
N ARG A 191 -1.99 10.68 39.10
CA ARG A 191 -1.22 11.89 39.33
C ARG A 191 -1.08 12.14 40.83
N PRO A 192 0.14 12.16 41.40
CA PRO A 192 0.34 12.09 42.84
C PRO A 192 -0.21 13.30 43.59
N GLU A 193 -0.09 14.53 43.05
CA GLU A 193 -0.65 15.74 43.67
C GLU A 193 -1.00 16.77 42.57
N HIS A 194 -2.16 17.44 42.69
CA HIS A 194 -2.52 18.59 41.86
C HIS A 194 -3.25 19.64 42.70
N SER A 195 -2.85 20.91 42.57
CA SER A 195 -3.47 22.06 43.25
C SER A 195 -3.71 21.87 44.76
N MET A 196 -2.70 21.40 45.49
CA MET A 196 -2.74 21.16 46.96
C MET A 196 -3.73 20.08 47.42
N ASN A 197 -4.33 19.31 46.51
CA ASN A 197 -5.15 18.16 46.84
C ASN A 197 -4.36 16.85 46.62
N GLN A 198 -4.01 16.20 47.73
CA GLN A 198 -3.26 14.94 47.75
C GLN A 198 -4.08 13.73 47.27
N ALA A 199 -5.40 13.87 47.14
CA ALA A 199 -6.32 12.84 46.65
C ALA A 199 -6.98 13.21 45.31
N TRP A 200 -6.37 14.11 44.53
CA TRP A 200 -6.96 14.62 43.28
C TRP A 200 -7.30 13.50 42.28
N SER A 201 -6.45 12.48 42.17
CA SER A 201 -6.68 11.33 41.29
C SER A 201 -7.72 10.32 41.82
N GLU A 202 -8.11 10.41 43.09
CA GLU A 202 -8.95 9.41 43.78
C GLU A 202 -10.38 9.89 44.04
N THR A 203 -10.81 11.03 43.46
CA THR A 203 -12.12 11.63 43.76
C THR A 203 -12.95 11.94 42.51
N GLY A 204 -14.27 11.79 42.63
CA GLY A 204 -15.26 12.16 41.61
C GLY A 204 -15.02 11.52 40.25
N ASP A 205 -15.01 12.35 39.20
CA ASP A 205 -14.79 11.94 37.80
C ASP A 205 -13.51 11.09 37.62
N ARG A 206 -12.43 11.37 38.37
CA ARG A 206 -11.14 10.67 38.23
C ARG A 206 -11.19 9.26 38.79
N TYR A 207 -11.93 9.07 39.88
CA TYR A 207 -12.14 7.75 40.46
C TYR A 207 -12.87 6.83 39.48
N ILE A 208 -13.90 7.34 38.79
CA ILE A 208 -14.63 6.57 37.77
C ILE A 208 -13.70 6.19 36.60
N LEU A 209 -12.83 7.11 36.16
CA LEU A 209 -11.84 6.84 35.11
C LEU A 209 -10.77 5.81 35.55
N LYS A 210 -10.41 5.79 36.83
CA LYS A 210 -9.52 4.78 37.41
C LYS A 210 -10.16 3.39 37.39
N LEU A 211 -11.43 3.28 37.78
CA LEU A 211 -12.18 2.04 37.66
C LEU A 211 -12.33 1.60 36.19
N PHE A 212 -12.51 2.54 35.27
CA PHE A 212 -12.56 2.25 33.85
C PHE A 212 -11.22 1.71 33.30
N ARG A 213 -10.08 2.23 33.77
CA ARG A 213 -8.77 1.65 33.45
C ARG A 213 -8.67 0.21 33.96
N ASP A 214 -9.04 -0.03 35.22
CA ASP A 214 -8.99 -1.37 35.80
C ASP A 214 -9.93 -2.33 35.03
N PHE A 215 -11.10 -1.86 34.59
CA PHE A 215 -12.01 -2.63 33.72
C PHE A 215 -11.36 -3.07 32.40
N ILE A 216 -10.63 -2.16 31.72
CA ILE A 216 -10.01 -2.45 30.41
C ILE A 216 -8.73 -3.30 30.53
N PHE A 217 -7.86 -2.96 31.48
CA PHE A 217 -6.48 -3.45 31.49
C PHE A 217 -6.19 -4.46 32.62
N HIS A 218 -7.06 -4.57 33.63
CA HIS A 218 -6.88 -5.46 34.78
C HIS A 218 -8.03 -6.47 34.89
N SER A 219 -8.55 -6.94 33.74
CA SER A 219 -9.54 -8.00 33.71
C SER A 219 -8.95 -9.32 34.24
N ILE A 220 -9.72 -10.04 35.05
CA ILE A 220 -9.36 -11.34 35.63
C ILE A 220 -10.36 -12.42 35.20
N GLY A 221 -9.87 -13.64 35.00
CA GLY A 221 -10.68 -14.82 34.70
C GLY A 221 -11.23 -15.49 35.96
N PHE A 222 -11.91 -16.62 35.76
CA PHE A 222 -12.61 -17.33 36.84
C PHE A 222 -11.67 -17.90 37.90
N GLU A 223 -10.42 -18.20 37.54
CA GLU A 223 -9.40 -18.74 38.45
C GLU A 223 -8.46 -17.63 38.97
N GLY A 224 -8.77 -16.36 38.68
CA GLY A 224 -7.95 -15.20 39.06
C GLY A 224 -6.78 -14.93 38.12
N GLU A 225 -6.71 -15.59 36.98
CA GLU A 225 -5.70 -15.39 35.95
C GLU A 225 -5.91 -14.04 35.21
N PRO A 226 -4.85 -13.30 34.88
CA PRO A 226 -4.98 -12.05 34.14
C PRO A 226 -5.40 -12.32 32.68
N ILE A 227 -6.43 -11.61 32.22
CA ILE A 227 -6.91 -11.68 30.83
C ILE A 227 -6.29 -10.54 30.03
N VAL A 228 -5.51 -10.88 29.00
CA VAL A 228 -4.93 -9.93 28.05
C VAL A 228 -5.63 -10.06 26.70
N ASP A 229 -6.73 -9.33 26.54
CA ASP A 229 -7.52 -9.33 25.30
C ASP A 229 -7.46 -7.96 24.59
N MET A 230 -6.67 -7.90 23.52
CA MET A 230 -6.55 -6.67 22.72
C MET A 230 -7.83 -6.30 21.98
N ALA A 231 -8.69 -7.27 21.64
CA ALA A 231 -9.97 -6.97 21.01
C ALA A 231 -10.90 -6.26 22.01
N HIS A 232 -10.94 -6.72 23.26
CA HIS A 232 -11.64 -6.03 24.35
C HIS A 232 -11.13 -4.60 24.55
N VAL A 233 -9.81 -4.41 24.63
CA VAL A 233 -9.20 -3.08 24.80
C VAL A 233 -9.60 -2.14 23.67
N VAL A 234 -9.44 -2.56 22.42
CA VAL A 234 -9.77 -1.75 21.24
C VAL A 234 -11.26 -1.43 21.18
N GLN A 235 -12.13 -2.40 21.45
CA GLN A 235 -13.58 -2.17 21.47
C GLN A 235 -14.01 -1.18 22.55
N CYS A 236 -13.49 -1.32 23.77
CA CYS A 236 -13.81 -0.42 24.87
C CYS A 236 -13.32 1.00 24.60
N LEU A 237 -12.09 1.16 24.11
CA LEU A 237 -11.54 2.47 23.79
C LEU A 237 -12.26 3.12 22.60
N ASN A 238 -12.68 2.37 21.59
CA ASN A 238 -13.50 2.89 20.50
C ASN A 238 -14.86 3.39 20.98
N LYS A 239 -15.55 2.63 21.85
CA LYS A 239 -16.83 3.05 22.44
C LYS A 239 -16.68 4.28 23.34
N PHE A 240 -15.57 4.35 24.07
CA PHE A 240 -15.19 5.48 24.91
C PHE A 240 -14.87 6.74 24.09
N ASP A 241 -14.08 6.62 23.02
CA ASP A 241 -13.76 7.74 22.12
C ASP A 241 -15.01 8.26 21.41
N ALA A 242 -15.91 7.36 20.99
CA ALA A 242 -17.18 7.71 20.36
C ALA A 242 -18.24 8.23 21.35
N GLY A 243 -18.03 8.10 22.66
CA GLY A 243 -19.01 8.49 23.68
C GLY A 243 -20.33 7.71 23.60
N SER A 244 -20.26 6.40 23.36
CA SER A 244 -21.45 5.53 23.21
C SER A 244 -22.37 5.53 24.43
N HIS A 245 -23.67 5.27 24.21
CA HIS A 245 -24.65 5.10 25.29
C HIS A 245 -24.63 3.70 25.92
N ASP A 246 -23.82 2.77 25.40
CA ASP A 246 -23.59 1.47 26.00
C ASP A 246 -23.12 1.61 27.45
N LYS A 247 -23.69 0.80 28.34
CA LYS A 247 -23.38 0.81 29.77
C LYS A 247 -22.45 -0.33 30.13
N ILE A 248 -21.49 -0.06 31.00
CA ILE A 248 -20.58 -1.04 31.58
C ILE A 248 -20.68 -1.02 33.10
N CYS A 249 -20.33 -2.14 33.71
CA CYS A 249 -20.29 -2.31 35.15
C CYS A 249 -18.85 -2.15 35.63
N LEU A 250 -18.60 -1.12 36.44
CA LEU A 250 -17.30 -0.82 37.03
C LEU A 250 -17.32 -1.24 38.50
N THR A 251 -16.37 -2.07 38.90
CA THR A 251 -16.27 -2.60 40.27
C THR A 251 -14.97 -2.11 40.90
N SER A 252 -15.05 -1.67 42.16
CA SER A 252 -13.86 -1.34 42.95
C SER A 252 -13.06 -2.59 43.31
N ARG A 253 -11.77 -2.43 43.60
CA ARG A 253 -10.86 -3.56 43.90
C ARG A 253 -11.22 -4.35 45.18
N ASP A 254 -11.92 -3.71 46.10
CA ASP A 254 -12.45 -4.32 47.31
C ASP A 254 -13.82 -4.98 47.09
N GLU A 255 -14.34 -4.93 45.85
CA GLU A 255 -15.65 -5.46 45.43
C GLU A 255 -16.85 -4.84 46.15
N GLN A 256 -16.64 -3.77 46.93
CA GLN A 256 -17.71 -3.14 47.72
C GLN A 256 -18.53 -2.13 46.93
N ASN A 257 -17.92 -1.47 45.95
CA ASN A 257 -18.57 -0.45 45.14
C ASN A 257 -18.74 -0.93 43.70
N VAL A 258 -19.99 -0.94 43.25
CA VAL A 258 -20.36 -1.26 41.87
C VAL A 258 -21.06 -0.05 41.27
N MET A 259 -20.57 0.43 40.13
CA MET A 259 -21.12 1.56 39.41
C MET A 259 -21.47 1.15 37.97
N ILE A 260 -22.69 1.47 37.54
CA ILE A 260 -23.11 1.28 36.15
C ILE A 260 -23.04 2.63 35.46
N VAL A 261 -22.15 2.74 34.47
CA VAL A 261 -21.84 4.01 33.79
C VAL A 261 -21.83 3.79 32.28
N SER A 262 -22.30 4.76 31.51
CA SER A 262 -22.20 4.74 30.06
C SER A 262 -20.85 5.25 29.57
N TYR A 263 -20.41 4.80 28.38
CA TYR A 263 -19.20 5.35 27.76
C TYR A 263 -19.30 6.87 27.51
N SER A 264 -20.49 7.40 27.28
CA SER A 264 -20.76 8.85 27.15
C SER A 264 -20.45 9.61 28.43
N GLU A 265 -20.91 9.12 29.59
CA GLU A 265 -20.62 9.73 30.90
C GLU A 265 -19.12 9.65 31.23
N LEU A 266 -18.48 8.51 30.92
CA LEU A 266 -17.03 8.36 31.04
C LEU A 266 -16.27 9.37 30.17
N HIS A 267 -16.68 9.54 28.91
CA HIS A 267 -16.05 10.47 27.98
C HIS A 267 -16.15 11.91 28.48
N GLN A 268 -17.32 12.31 29.00
CA GLN A 268 -17.50 13.64 29.60
C GLN A 268 -16.66 13.85 30.86
N ALA A 269 -16.55 12.85 31.73
CA ALA A 269 -15.67 12.89 32.90
C ALA A 269 -14.20 13.03 32.49
N PHE A 270 -13.79 12.32 31.45
CA PHE A 270 -12.44 12.37 30.88
C PHE A 270 -12.09 13.74 30.29
N GLU A 271 -12.94 14.28 29.42
CA GLU A 271 -12.68 15.59 28.79
C GLU A 271 -12.66 16.71 29.84
N ARG A 272 -13.54 16.67 30.86
CA ARG A 272 -13.48 17.60 32.00
C ARG A 272 -12.18 17.48 32.76
N ALA A 273 -11.76 16.25 33.09
CA ALA A 273 -10.54 16.02 33.85
C ALA A 273 -9.27 16.43 33.09
N PHE A 274 -9.22 16.15 31.79
CA PHE A 274 -8.10 16.55 30.93
C PHE A 274 -8.06 18.06 30.70
N THR A 275 -9.22 18.70 30.48
CA THR A 275 -9.32 20.16 30.32
C THR A 275 -8.89 20.91 31.58
N GLU A 276 -9.24 20.40 32.77
CA GLU A 276 -8.76 20.96 34.03
C GLU A 276 -7.22 20.98 34.07
N LEU A 277 -6.57 19.86 33.71
CA LEU A 277 -5.11 19.80 33.64
C LEU A 277 -4.51 20.74 32.60
N MET A 278 -5.14 20.87 31.43
CA MET A 278 -4.67 21.78 30.38
C MET A 278 -4.71 23.24 30.81
N ASN A 279 -5.71 23.63 31.61
CA ASN A 279 -5.84 25.00 32.11
C ASN A 279 -4.80 25.36 33.19
N TYR A 280 -4.32 24.37 33.96
CA TYR A 280 -3.27 24.57 34.98
C TYR A 280 -1.86 24.21 34.47
N GLY A 281 -1.77 23.46 33.38
CA GLY A 281 -0.51 23.05 32.78
C GLY A 281 0.15 24.21 32.04
N VAL A 282 1.46 24.40 32.29
CA VAL A 282 2.29 25.15 31.33
C VAL A 282 2.30 24.31 30.06
N THR A 283 1.49 24.69 29.07
CA THR A 283 1.61 24.12 27.74
C THR A 283 3.02 24.43 27.27
N GLY A 284 3.85 23.39 27.14
CA GLY A 284 5.21 23.53 26.68
C GLY A 284 5.18 24.34 25.40
N SER A 285 5.70 25.57 25.47
CA SER A 285 5.86 26.44 24.31
C SER A 285 6.79 25.69 23.37
N SER A 286 6.23 25.13 22.30
CA SER A 286 7.00 24.68 21.14
C SER A 286 7.30 25.90 20.30
#